data_AF-A0ABD2NKW5-F1
#
_entry.id   AF-A0ABD2NKW5-F1
#
_cell.length_a   1.000
_cell.length_b   1.000
_cell.length_c   1.000
_cell.angle_alpha   90.00
_cell.angle_beta   90.00
_cell.angle_gamma   90.00
#
_symmetry.space_group_name_H-M   'P 1'
#
loop_
_entity.id
_entity.type
_entity.pdbx_description
1 polymer ?
#
loop_
_entity_poly.entity_id
_entity_poly.type
_entity_poly.pdbx_seq_one_letter_code
_entity_poly.pdbx_strand_id
1 'polypeptide(L)'
;MNVRFFMNALEDFLFNEERTICNFFIGDINIDVTEDAQKHEDLNLMTQCGYISLINNVTRLTASFATCLDHIFMRSDGPLEESTIPSVYREEVTDHCAVGIQTVFGLRKTVSSARNGLRKQNANHKNLRKNLSLKSWNSLEYMENAEEITE
;
A
#
# COMPACT_ATOMS: atom_id res chain seq x y z
N MET A 1 -10.37 -6.34 -10.79
CA MET A 1 -10.63 -5.19 -9.90
C MET A 1 -10.50 -3.93 -10.73
N ASN A 2 -11.40 -2.95 -10.62
CA ASN A 2 -11.26 -1.71 -11.39
C ASN A 2 -10.20 -0.84 -10.69
N VAL A 3 -9.00 -0.74 -11.26
CA VAL A 3 -7.86 0.03 -10.72
C VAL A 3 -8.29 1.46 -10.40
N ARG A 4 -9.09 2.08 -11.27
CA ARG A 4 -9.59 3.44 -11.06
C ARG A 4 -10.49 3.58 -9.83
N PHE A 5 -11.28 2.56 -9.52
CA PHE A 5 -12.09 2.55 -8.30
C PHE A 5 -11.22 2.46 -7.05
N PHE A 6 -10.17 1.62 -7.09
CA PHE A 6 -9.20 1.53 -6.01
C PHE A 6 -8.48 2.86 -5.80
N MET A 7 -8.01 3.49 -6.88
CA MET A 7 -7.31 4.77 -6.82
C MET A 7 -8.17 5.89 -6.28
N ASN A 8 -9.43 6.00 -6.71
CA ASN A 8 -10.34 7.00 -6.15
C ASN A 8 -10.59 6.76 -4.64
N ALA A 9 -10.76 5.50 -4.22
CA ALA A 9 -10.97 5.18 -2.81
C ALA A 9 -9.70 5.42 -1.96
N LEU A 10 -8.52 5.19 -2.53
CA LEU A 10 -7.24 5.48 -1.91
C LEU A 10 -7.05 7.00 -1.78
N GLU A 11 -7.33 7.75 -2.83
CA GLU A 11 -7.33 9.22 -2.84
C GLU A 11 -8.25 9.77 -1.74
N ASP A 12 -9.51 9.35 -1.73
CA ASP A 12 -10.47 9.74 -0.69
C ASP A 12 -9.97 9.41 0.71
N PHE A 13 -9.36 8.24 0.91
CA PHE A 13 -8.79 7.86 2.20
C PHE A 13 -7.63 8.78 2.61
N LEU A 14 -6.68 9.04 1.72
CA LEU A 14 -5.47 9.83 2.01
C LEU A 14 -5.79 11.30 2.26
N PHE A 15 -6.79 11.86 1.57
CA PHE A 15 -7.23 13.24 1.77
C PHE A 15 -8.07 13.43 3.03
N ASN A 16 -8.82 12.41 3.46
CA ASN A 16 -9.64 12.46 4.66
C ASN A 16 -8.91 11.96 5.92
N GLU A 17 -7.69 11.44 5.79
CA GLU A 17 -6.90 10.97 6.92
C GLU A 17 -6.50 12.15 7.84
N GLU A 18 -6.82 12.04 9.13
CA GLU A 18 -6.34 13.01 10.12
C GLU A 18 -4.81 13.06 10.10
N ARG A 19 -4.25 14.27 9.99
CA ARG A 19 -2.80 14.47 10.06
C ARG A 19 -2.29 14.01 11.42
N THR A 20 -1.45 12.97 11.39
CA THR A 20 -0.65 12.57 12.55
C THR A 20 0.78 13.08 12.38
N ILE A 21 1.58 12.99 13.45
CA ILE A 21 3.00 13.36 13.44
C ILE A 21 3.80 12.49 12.45
N CYS A 22 3.39 11.23 12.27
CA CYS A 22 4.08 10.26 11.43
C CYS A 22 3.12 9.15 11.01
N ASN A 23 2.95 8.96 9.69
CA ASN A 23 2.19 7.87 9.09
C ASN A 23 3.08 7.04 8.19
N PHE A 24 2.93 5.72 8.28
CA PHE A 24 3.51 4.76 7.35
C PHE A 24 2.39 4.05 6.60
N PHE A 25 2.53 3.95 5.29
CA PHE A 25 1.68 3.15 4.44
C PHE A 25 2.55 2.04 3.84
N ILE A 26 2.25 0.79 4.19
CA ILE A 26 3.11 -0.36 3.86
C ILE A 26 2.25 -1.47 3.29
N GLY A 27 2.67 -2.04 2.16
CA GLY A 27 2.08 -3.26 1.63
C GLY A 27 2.25 -3.42 0.12
N ASP A 28 1.73 -4.54 -0.37
CA ASP A 28 1.58 -4.80 -1.80
C ASP A 28 0.42 -3.98 -2.36
N ILE A 29 0.75 -3.01 -3.21
CA ILE A 29 -0.24 -2.16 -3.88
C ILE A 29 -0.47 -2.61 -5.33
N ASN A 30 0.23 -3.67 -5.77
CA ASN A 30 0.20 -4.20 -7.13
C ASN A 30 0.48 -3.14 -8.21
N ILE A 31 1.35 -2.18 -7.89
CA ILE A 31 1.79 -1.13 -8.81
C ILE A 31 3.30 -1.28 -8.96
N ASP A 32 3.77 -1.51 -10.19
CA ASP A 32 5.20 -1.67 -10.47
C ASP A 32 5.86 -0.33 -10.76
N VAL A 33 6.73 0.11 -9.85
CA VAL A 33 7.47 1.36 -10.02
C VAL A 33 8.75 1.22 -10.85
N THR A 34 9.07 -0.01 -11.29
CA THR A 34 10.18 -0.26 -12.23
C THR A 34 9.78 -0.06 -13.69
N GLU A 35 8.48 0.08 -13.98
CA GLU A 35 7.95 0.40 -15.31
C GLU A 35 7.99 1.91 -15.61
N ASP A 36 7.57 2.29 -16.82
CA ASP A 36 7.70 3.66 -17.36
C ASP A 36 6.99 4.71 -16.50
N ALA A 37 7.63 5.86 -16.30
CA ALA A 37 7.21 6.92 -15.38
C ALA A 37 5.83 7.52 -15.69
N GLN A 38 5.36 7.40 -16.93
CA GLN A 38 4.00 7.81 -17.32
C GLN A 38 2.90 6.97 -16.67
N LYS A 39 3.21 5.78 -16.13
CA LYS A 39 2.25 4.92 -15.44
C LYS A 39 2.14 5.18 -13.94
N HIS A 40 2.93 6.12 -13.41
CA HIS A 40 3.05 6.36 -11.98
C HIS A 40 2.05 7.41 -11.44
N GLU A 41 0.81 7.45 -11.96
CA GLU A 41 -0.26 8.30 -11.40
C GLU A 41 -0.44 8.06 -9.89
N ASP A 42 -0.19 6.83 -9.45
CA ASP A 42 -0.34 6.41 -8.06
C ASP A 42 0.78 6.95 -7.17
N LEU A 43 2.03 6.97 -7.65
CA LEU A 43 3.13 7.63 -6.93
C LEU A 43 2.93 9.14 -6.85
N ASN A 44 2.36 9.72 -7.91
CA ASN A 44 2.02 11.14 -7.93
C ASN A 44 0.95 11.44 -6.88
N LEU A 45 -0.08 10.59 -6.74
CA LEU A 45 -1.09 10.72 -5.68
C LEU A 45 -0.45 10.65 -4.29
N MET A 46 0.36 9.63 -4.01
CA MET A 46 1.05 9.50 -2.71
C MET A 46 1.88 10.74 -2.41
N THR A 47 2.65 11.22 -3.39
CA THR A 47 3.48 12.43 -3.29
C THR A 47 2.63 13.68 -3.04
N GLN A 48 1.50 13.85 -3.74
CA GLN A 48 0.56 14.95 -3.53
C GLN A 48 -0.04 14.97 -2.13
N CYS A 49 -0.28 13.78 -1.54
CA CYS A 49 -0.74 13.64 -0.16
C CYS A 49 0.38 13.80 0.88
N GLY A 50 1.60 14.12 0.45
CA GLY A 50 2.77 14.38 1.29
C GLY A 50 3.51 13.13 1.74
N TYR A 51 3.29 11.99 1.07
CA TYR A 51 4.06 10.78 1.30
C TYR A 51 5.30 10.72 0.40
N ILE A 52 6.39 10.19 0.92
CA ILE A 52 7.58 9.85 0.15
C ILE A 52 7.69 8.32 0.04
N SER A 53 8.16 7.82 -1.11
CA SER A 53 8.53 6.41 -1.24
C SER A 53 9.89 6.16 -0.58
N LEU A 54 9.96 5.16 0.29
CA LEU A 54 11.20 4.73 0.94
C LEU A 54 11.86 3.55 0.22
N ILE A 55 11.12 2.80 -0.60
CA ILE A 55 11.67 1.68 -1.38
C ILE A 55 11.30 1.82 -2.85
N ASN A 56 12.30 1.68 -3.71
CA ASN A 56 12.13 1.65 -5.17
C ASN A 56 12.91 0.47 -5.78
N ASN A 57 13.18 -0.56 -4.97
CA ASN A 57 13.94 -1.74 -5.35
C ASN A 57 12.99 -2.92 -5.59
N VAL A 58 13.42 -3.89 -6.39
CA VAL A 58 12.67 -5.12 -6.66
C VAL A 58 12.19 -5.78 -5.36
N THR A 59 10.87 -5.97 -5.25
CA THR A 59 10.24 -6.66 -4.12
C THR A 59 9.54 -7.94 -4.52
N ARG A 60 9.43 -8.24 -5.82
CA ARG A 60 8.91 -9.50 -6.31
C ARG A 60 9.82 -10.06 -7.40
N LEU A 61 10.18 -11.33 -7.25
CA LEU A 61 11.08 -12.07 -8.11
C LEU A 61 10.39 -13.34 -8.56
N THR A 62 10.11 -13.42 -9.86
CA THR A 62 9.65 -14.66 -10.51
C THR A 62 10.78 -15.23 -11.36
N ALA A 63 10.54 -16.37 -12.02
CA ALA A 63 11.51 -16.94 -12.96
C ALA A 63 11.85 -16.00 -14.14
N SER A 64 10.93 -15.08 -14.49
CA SER A 64 11.00 -14.28 -15.71
C SER A 64 10.98 -12.77 -15.47
N PHE A 65 10.55 -12.32 -14.30
CA PHE A 65 10.31 -10.90 -14.01
C PHE A 65 10.83 -10.50 -12.64
N ALA A 66 11.27 -9.25 -12.53
CA ALA A 66 11.70 -8.59 -11.31
C ALA A 66 10.96 -7.25 -11.21
N THR A 67 10.02 -7.15 -10.29
CA THR A 67 9.09 -6.01 -10.18
C THR A 67 9.12 -5.43 -8.77
N CYS A 68 8.72 -4.16 -8.60
CA CYS A 68 8.61 -3.51 -7.30
C CYS A 68 7.13 -3.25 -6.99
N LEU A 69 6.46 -4.20 -6.32
CA LEU A 69 5.02 -4.16 -6.05
C LEU A 69 4.69 -3.85 -4.58
N ASP A 70 5.63 -4.13 -3.69
CA ASP A 70 5.54 -3.86 -2.27
C ASP A 70 6.17 -2.50 -2.01
N HIS A 71 5.44 -1.65 -1.31
CA HIS A 71 5.84 -0.27 -1.10
C HIS A 71 5.87 0.06 0.39
N ILE A 72 6.77 0.97 0.74
CA ILE A 72 6.83 1.63 2.04
C ILE A 72 6.78 3.13 1.75
N PHE A 73 5.67 3.75 2.09
CA PHE A 73 5.52 5.19 2.05
C PHE A 73 5.52 5.78 3.45
N MET A 74 6.06 6.99 3.57
CA MET A 74 6.15 7.69 4.84
C MET A 74 5.71 9.14 4.67
N ARG A 75 4.95 9.63 5.65
CA ARG A 75 4.62 11.05 5.81
C ARG A 75 4.93 11.44 7.24
N SER A 76 5.78 12.45 7.45
CA SER A 76 6.12 12.92 8.80
C SER A 76 6.33 14.42 8.89
N ASP A 77 5.95 14.99 10.03
CA ASP A 77 6.24 16.38 10.38
C ASP A 77 7.64 16.48 11.03
N GLY A 78 8.70 16.37 10.23
CA GLY A 78 10.09 16.52 10.69
C GLY A 78 11.11 15.65 9.93
N PRO A 79 12.40 15.70 10.29
CA PRO A 79 13.49 15.03 9.59
C PRO A 79 13.58 13.52 9.93
N LEU A 80 12.44 12.86 10.18
CA LEU A 80 12.42 11.44 10.53
C LEU A 80 12.95 10.58 9.37
N GLU A 81 12.89 11.09 8.15
CA GLU A 81 13.37 10.44 6.92
C GLU A 81 14.83 10.01 7.05
N GLU A 82 15.69 10.89 7.60
CA GLU A 82 17.12 10.63 7.77
C GLU A 82 17.41 9.49 8.77
N SER A 83 16.47 9.25 9.70
CA SER A 83 16.57 8.21 10.73
C SER A 83 15.77 6.95 10.39
N THR A 84 15.20 6.90 9.18
CA THR A 84 14.34 5.81 8.74
C THR A 84 15.06 5.00 7.66
N ILE A 85 15.32 3.74 7.97
CA ILE A 85 16.06 2.81 7.13
C ILE A 85 15.07 1.77 6.61
N PRO A 86 14.67 1.85 5.33
CA PRO A 86 13.89 0.80 4.69
C PRO A 86 14.79 -0.40 4.35
N SER A 87 14.21 -1.59 4.29
CA SER A 87 14.94 -2.82 3.97
C SER A 87 14.07 -3.79 3.19
N VAL A 88 14.70 -4.52 2.26
CA VAL A 88 14.08 -5.59 1.48
C VAL A 88 14.87 -6.87 1.74
N TYR A 89 14.19 -7.89 2.26
CA TYR A 89 14.75 -9.18 2.60
C TYR A 89 14.26 -10.21 1.59
N ARG A 90 15.19 -10.79 0.84
CA ARG A 90 14.87 -11.87 -0.09
C ARG A 90 14.73 -13.18 0.68
N GLU A 91 13.61 -13.84 0.47
CA GLU A 91 13.31 -15.16 1.03
C GLU A 91 12.96 -16.13 -0.09
N GLU A 92 13.03 -17.43 0.17
CA GLU A 92 12.68 -18.49 -0.81
C GLU A 92 11.28 -19.08 -0.56
N VAL A 93 10.49 -18.44 0.30
CA VAL A 93 9.17 -18.94 0.72
C VAL A 93 8.06 -18.53 -0.26
N THR A 94 8.18 -17.33 -0.85
CA THR A 94 7.25 -16.79 -1.84
C THR A 94 8.02 -16.08 -2.96
N ASP A 95 7.33 -15.70 -4.03
CA ASP A 95 7.91 -14.82 -5.06
C ASP A 95 8.04 -13.37 -4.59
N HIS A 96 7.46 -12.98 -3.44
CA HIS A 96 7.67 -11.69 -2.81
C HIS A 96 8.84 -11.72 -1.80
N CYS A 97 9.61 -10.64 -1.78
CA CYS A 97 10.57 -10.28 -0.76
C CYS A 97 9.83 -9.66 0.44
N ALA A 98 10.27 -9.96 1.66
CA ALA A 98 9.76 -9.28 2.83
C ALA A 98 10.27 -7.82 2.86
N VAL A 99 9.39 -6.86 3.09
CA VAL A 99 9.74 -5.45 3.27
C VAL A 99 9.70 -5.07 4.74
N GLY A 100 10.68 -4.30 5.19
CA GLY A 100 10.83 -3.88 6.58
C GLY A 100 11.28 -2.44 6.71
N ILE A 101 11.05 -1.88 7.89
CA ILE A 101 11.44 -0.50 8.20
C ILE A 101 12.02 -0.45 9.61
N GLN A 102 13.17 0.19 9.74
CA GLN A 102 13.76 0.56 11.01
C GLN A 102 13.68 2.07 11.15
N THR A 103 13.09 2.57 12.23
CA THR A 103 13.00 4.01 12.49
C THR A 103 13.27 4.29 13.96
N VAL A 104 13.83 5.46 14.26
CA VAL A 104 14.15 5.89 15.62
C VAL A 104 13.26 7.07 15.99
N PHE A 105 12.26 6.81 16.83
CA PHE A 105 11.45 7.89 17.39
C PHE A 105 12.21 8.57 18.52
N GLY A 106 12.61 9.82 18.31
CA GLY A 106 13.11 10.67 19.40
C GLY A 106 12.02 10.84 20.46
N LEU A 107 12.24 10.35 21.68
CA LEU A 107 11.37 10.58 22.81
C LEU A 107 11.39 12.08 23.17
N ARG A 108 10.55 12.89 22.52
CA ARG A 108 10.22 14.23 23.05
C ARG A 108 9.45 14.00 24.35
N LYS A 109 10.11 14.23 25.49
CA LYS A 109 9.47 14.28 26.81
C LYS A 109 8.44 15.41 26.84
N THR A 110 7.22 15.12 26.43
CA THR A 110 6.04 15.84 26.91
C THR A 110 4.88 14.87 26.94
N VAL A 111 4.93 13.95 27.90
CA VAL A 111 3.74 13.21 28.33
C VAL A 111 2.90 14.19 29.13
N SER A 112 2.17 15.08 28.45
CA SER A 112 0.85 15.44 28.96
C SER A 112 -0.04 14.24 28.65
N SER A 113 -0.59 13.66 29.70
CA SER A 113 -1.39 12.44 29.78
C SER A 113 -2.68 12.49 28.92
N ALA A 114 -2.54 12.60 27.60
CA ALA A 114 -3.58 12.21 26.66
C ALA A 114 -3.44 10.70 26.46
N ARG A 115 -4.39 9.94 27.00
CA ARG A 115 -4.63 8.54 26.61
C ARG A 115 -5.04 8.51 25.13
N ASN A 116 -4.11 8.74 24.22
CA ASN A 116 -4.30 8.37 22.82
C ASN A 116 -3.98 6.87 22.76
N GLY A 117 -4.97 6.07 23.15
CA GLY A 117 -4.89 4.63 23.07
C GLY A 117 -4.52 4.23 21.64
N LEU A 118 -3.54 3.35 21.49
CA LEU A 118 -3.27 2.65 20.24
C LEU A 118 -4.59 2.09 19.70
N ARG A 119 -5.19 2.79 18.74
CA ARG A 119 -6.44 2.35 18.13
C ARG A 119 -6.08 1.34 17.04
N LYS A 120 -5.80 0.11 17.46
CA LYS A 120 -5.62 -1.02 16.56
C LYS A 120 -6.96 -1.34 15.91
N GLN A 121 -7.21 -0.81 14.73
CA GLN A 121 -8.32 -1.24 13.89
C GLN A 121 -7.84 -2.43 13.06
N ASN A 122 -8.23 -3.64 13.47
CA ASN A 122 -8.04 -4.81 12.62
C ASN A 122 -9.18 -4.85 11.60
N ALA A 123 -8.88 -5.25 10.37
CA ALA A 123 -9.92 -5.65 9.43
C ALA A 123 -10.77 -6.76 10.09
N ASN A 124 -12.06 -6.48 10.30
CA ASN A 124 -12.96 -7.47 10.89
C ASN A 124 -13.25 -8.54 9.84
N HIS A 125 -12.43 -9.60 9.82
CA HIS A 125 -12.55 -10.71 8.86
C HIS A 125 -13.94 -11.35 8.84
N LYS A 126 -14.68 -11.34 9.95
CA LYS A 126 -16.07 -11.84 9.98
C LYS A 126 -17.00 -10.93 9.18
N ASN A 127 -16.90 -9.61 9.37
CA ASN A 127 -17.67 -8.65 8.58
C ASN A 127 -17.26 -8.66 7.12
N LEU A 128 -15.96 -8.74 6.83
CA LEU A 128 -15.47 -8.84 5.46
C LEU A 128 -16.02 -10.10 4.78
N ARG A 129 -15.93 -11.26 5.42
CA ARG A 129 -16.46 -12.53 4.88
C ARG A 129 -17.98 -12.50 4.70
N LYS A 130 -18.71 -11.91 5.66
CA LYS A 130 -20.15 -11.71 5.56
C LYS A 130 -20.49 -10.83 4.36
N ASN A 131 -19.81 -9.70 4.20
CA ASN A 131 -20.04 -8.77 3.09
C ASN A 131 -19.68 -9.40 1.74
N LEU A 132 -18.60 -10.20 1.67
CA LEU A 132 -18.23 -10.95 0.47
C LEU A 132 -19.24 -12.04 0.13
N SER A 133 -19.81 -12.72 1.13
CA SER A 133 -20.85 -13.75 0.92
C SER A 133 -22.20 -13.19 0.49
N LEU A 134 -22.45 -11.91 0.76
CA LEU A 134 -23.68 -11.20 0.38
C LEU A 134 -23.60 -10.60 -1.03
N LYS A 135 -22.40 -10.50 -1.60
CA LYS A 135 -22.23 -10.06 -2.99
C LYS A 135 -22.34 -11.27 -3.92
N SER A 136 -23.29 -11.20 -4.86
CA SER A 136 -23.34 -12.12 -5.99
C SER A 136 -22.19 -11.79 -6.94
N TRP A 137 -21.38 -12.80 -7.26
CA TRP A 137 -20.31 -12.71 -8.25
C TRP A 137 -20.78 -13.07 -9.66
N ASN A 138 -22.09 -13.27 -9.86
CA ASN A 138 -22.69 -13.72 -11.11
C ASN A 138 -22.46 -12.74 -12.28
N SER A 139 -22.02 -11.51 -12.00
CA SER A 139 -21.61 -10.56 -13.04
C SER A 139 -20.26 -10.87 -13.68
N LEU A 140 -19.48 -11.82 -13.15
CA LEU A 140 -18.21 -12.25 -13.73
C LEU A 140 -18.35 -13.42 -14.72
N GLU A 141 -19.44 -14.18 -14.67
CA GLU A 141 -19.70 -15.30 -15.61
C GLU A 141 -19.99 -14.83 -17.05
N TYR A 142 -20.20 -13.53 -17.26
CA TYR A 142 -20.50 -12.98 -18.59
C TYR A 142 -19.26 -12.49 -19.37
N MET A 143 -18.04 -12.63 -18.82
CA MET A 143 -16.81 -12.26 -19.53
C MET A 143 -16.03 -13.45 -20.10
N GLU A 144 -16.37 -14.70 -19.77
CA GLU A 144 -15.74 -15.90 -20.36
C GLU A 144 -16.29 -16.27 -21.76
N ASN A 145 -17.39 -15.67 -22.20
CA ASN A 145 -17.99 -15.95 -23.52
C ASN A 145 -17.74 -14.85 -24.58
N ALA A 146 -16.80 -13.94 -24.35
CA ALA A 146 -16.52 -12.83 -25.28
C ALA A 146 -15.35 -13.09 -26.26
N GLU A 147 -14.75 -14.28 -26.27
CA GLU A 147 -13.68 -14.67 -27.23
C GLU A 147 -14.09 -15.75 -28.25
N GLU A 148 -15.39 -15.96 -28.48
CA GLU A 148 -15.89 -16.70 -29.65
C GLU A 148 -16.82 -15.84 -30.50
N ILE A 149 -16.26 -14.85 -31.21
CA ILE A 149 -16.87 -14.36 -32.46
C ILE A 149 -15.76 -14.23 -33.52
N THR A 150 -15.70 -15.25 -34.37
CA THR A 150 -15.19 -15.31 -35.76
C THR A 150 -15.49 -14.04 -36.57
N GLU A 151 -14.64 -13.52 -37.47
CA GLU A 151 -13.91 -14.11 -38.61
C GLU A 151 -12.56 -13.40 -38.86
#